data_AF-A0A7W0J834-F1
#
_entry.id   AF-A0A7W0J834-F1
#
_cell.length_a   1.000
_cell.length_b   1.000
_cell.length_c   1.000
_cell.angle_alpha   90.00
_cell.angle_beta   90.00
_cell.angle_gamma   90.00
#
_symmetry.space_group_name_H-M   'P 1'
#
loop_
_entity.id
_entity.type
_entity.pdbx_description
1 polymer ?
#
loop_
_entity_poly.entity_id
_entity_poly.type
_entity_poly.pdbx_seq_one_letter_code
_entity_poly.pdbx_strand_id
1 'polypeptide(L)'
;MEINLAKMQDERTQRAQEGLADGSMAITSKPDHWVVQHGDKEPYKVELLDDGSCICSCWDFSRIRKSSLRCKHIEAVRLYSDKHTVTTQTNNNLFHKEVTMNENDNNYGLVKLYHPVAGGVQCTLPLPTVALTKDQAQAMFDSLNILLEVGFVPTQMGLEQGETKEAVTHLARRSKANTDNTSTPIVDVYCNGNFKVLGVYLNNTDDIVAFNAAFGLDLFKDIPLYDGDTSIERGKNADRDKKYVVPVSGVDAIYKLNPKWEGDDDKKHSKRMLVRWEPRAPKSSPAPVPINDTEVPSAPPLKHIDTEQTLKDLGFPPEAPKPVVPQPPATTVRLYADGTAVSSNEAESRAFDAYVLKNKKVPASLQGLRDSVAA
;
A
#
# COMPACT_ATOMS: atom_id res chain seq x y z
N MET A 1 -8.82 -55.92 5.07
CA MET A 1 -8.67 -54.84 4.09
C MET A 1 -9.12 -53.57 4.80
N GLU A 2 -8.20 -52.81 5.38
CA GLU A 2 -8.54 -51.59 6.12
C GLU A 2 -9.06 -50.55 5.13
N ILE A 3 -10.35 -50.24 5.24
CA ILE A 3 -10.96 -49.16 4.48
C ILE A 3 -10.48 -47.86 5.14
N ASN A 4 -9.54 -47.17 4.49
CA ASN A 4 -9.08 -45.86 4.96
C ASN A 4 -10.17 -44.82 4.74
N LEU A 5 -10.98 -44.59 5.78
CA LEU A 5 -12.10 -43.65 5.78
C LEU A 5 -11.68 -42.22 5.42
N ALA A 6 -10.47 -41.79 5.79
CA ALA A 6 -9.95 -40.47 5.45
C ALA A 6 -9.76 -40.33 3.93
N LYS A 7 -9.10 -41.30 3.30
CA LYS A 7 -8.92 -41.32 1.84
C LYS A 7 -10.25 -41.32 1.09
N MET A 8 -11.23 -42.07 1.59
CA MET A 8 -12.59 -42.08 1.02
C MET A 8 -13.31 -40.74 1.17
N GLN A 9 -13.04 -39.98 2.22
CA GLN A 9 -13.58 -38.63 2.40
C GLN A 9 -12.88 -37.64 1.47
N ASP A 10 -11.56 -37.72 1.33
CA ASP A 10 -10.77 -36.84 0.46
C ASP A 10 -11.18 -36.97 -1.01
N GLU A 11 -11.37 -38.20 -1.51
CA GLU A 11 -11.87 -38.44 -2.87
C GLU A 11 -13.26 -37.81 -3.12
N ARG A 12 -14.10 -37.71 -2.08
CA ARG A 12 -15.43 -37.08 -2.19
C ARG A 12 -15.34 -35.56 -2.15
N THR A 13 -14.46 -35.02 -1.31
CA THR A 13 -14.16 -33.59 -1.25
C THR A 13 -13.58 -33.12 -2.57
N GLN A 14 -12.63 -33.86 -3.16
CA GLN A 14 -12.04 -33.53 -4.45
C GLN A 14 -13.08 -33.49 -5.58
N ARG A 15 -13.96 -34.49 -5.67
CA ARG A 15 -15.05 -34.49 -6.68
C ARG A 15 -16.04 -33.34 -6.50
N ALA A 16 -16.25 -32.88 -5.26
CA ALA A 16 -17.07 -31.70 -4.98
C ALA A 16 -16.38 -30.41 -5.43
N GLN A 17 -15.06 -30.31 -5.21
CA GLN A 17 -14.26 -29.17 -5.67
C GLN A 17 -14.22 -29.07 -7.20
N GLU A 18 -13.95 -30.19 -7.88
CA GLU A 18 -13.93 -30.27 -9.34
C GLU A 18 -15.30 -29.89 -9.91
N GLY A 19 -16.39 -30.46 -9.37
CA GLY A 19 -17.75 -30.16 -9.84
C GLY A 19 -18.19 -28.71 -9.62
N LEU A 20 -17.70 -28.04 -8.56
CA LEU A 20 -17.96 -26.62 -8.35
C LEU A 20 -17.09 -25.73 -9.25
N ALA A 21 -15.88 -26.18 -9.61
CA ALA A 21 -14.95 -25.42 -10.45
C ALA A 21 -15.32 -25.47 -11.93
N ASP A 22 -15.81 -26.62 -12.42
CA ASP A 22 -16.24 -26.82 -13.81
C ASP A 22 -17.70 -26.40 -14.08
N GLY A 23 -18.43 -26.00 -13.04
CA GLY A 23 -19.83 -25.58 -13.12
C GLY A 23 -20.83 -26.73 -13.27
N SER A 24 -20.39 -27.98 -13.20
CA SER A 24 -21.26 -29.16 -13.26
C SER A 24 -22.08 -29.35 -11.97
N MET A 25 -21.66 -28.75 -10.85
CA MET A 25 -22.43 -28.61 -9.61
C MET A 25 -22.82 -27.17 -9.37
N ALA A 26 -24.13 -26.92 -9.28
CA ALA A 26 -24.68 -25.63 -8.86
C ALA A 26 -25.45 -25.79 -7.55
N ILE A 27 -25.28 -24.83 -6.64
CA ILE A 27 -25.91 -24.87 -5.31
C ILE A 27 -26.85 -23.68 -5.18
N THR A 28 -28.09 -23.96 -4.79
CA THR A 28 -29.09 -22.94 -4.46
C THR A 28 -29.40 -23.03 -2.96
N SER A 29 -29.18 -21.94 -2.24
CA SER A 29 -29.50 -21.86 -0.80
C SER A 29 -30.98 -21.52 -0.60
N LYS A 30 -31.67 -22.27 0.27
CA LYS A 30 -33.02 -21.98 0.77
C LYS A 30 -32.97 -21.87 2.32
N PRO A 31 -34.01 -21.31 2.98
CA PRO A 31 -33.97 -21.05 4.43
C PRO A 31 -33.60 -22.26 5.30
N ASP A 32 -34.11 -23.46 4.97
CA ASP A 32 -33.93 -24.65 5.80
C ASP A 32 -33.09 -25.75 5.11
N HIS A 33 -32.65 -25.54 3.87
CA HIS A 33 -31.94 -26.56 3.10
C HIS A 33 -31.20 -25.97 1.88
N TRP A 34 -30.26 -26.73 1.34
CA TRP A 34 -29.62 -26.46 0.06
C TRP A 34 -30.12 -27.41 -1.01
N VAL A 35 -30.21 -26.90 -2.23
CA VAL A 35 -30.50 -27.68 -3.43
C VAL A 35 -29.23 -27.74 -4.28
N VAL A 36 -28.74 -28.95 -4.52
CA VAL A 36 -27.52 -29.22 -5.30
C VAL A 36 -27.90 -29.82 -6.63
N GLN A 37 -27.77 -29.04 -7.71
CA GLN A 37 -27.94 -29.46 -9.09
C GLN A 37 -26.62 -30.04 -9.60
N HIS A 38 -26.63 -31.25 -10.17
CA HIS A 38 -25.42 -31.89 -10.72
C HIS A 38 -25.66 -32.34 -12.17
N GLY A 39 -25.28 -31.49 -13.13
CA GLY A 39 -25.58 -31.66 -14.55
C GLY A 39 -27.10 -31.68 -14.81
N ASP A 40 -27.56 -32.55 -15.73
CA ASP A 40 -28.98 -32.70 -16.10
C ASP A 40 -29.78 -33.63 -15.17
N LYS A 41 -29.20 -34.04 -14.02
CA LYS A 41 -29.88 -34.93 -13.07
C LYS A 41 -30.89 -34.17 -12.22
N GLU A 42 -31.83 -34.89 -11.62
CA GLU A 42 -32.71 -34.28 -10.62
C GLU A 42 -31.90 -33.67 -9.46
N PRO A 43 -32.27 -32.46 -9.00
CA PRO A 43 -31.56 -31.79 -7.92
C PRO A 43 -31.62 -32.57 -6.61
N TYR A 44 -30.50 -32.62 -5.89
CA TYR A 44 -30.40 -33.25 -4.58
C TYR A 44 -30.67 -32.25 -3.45
N LYS A 45 -31.43 -32.66 -2.43
CA LYS A 45 -31.71 -31.86 -1.24
C LYS A 45 -30.68 -32.16 -0.16
N VAL A 46 -30.12 -31.12 0.46
CA VAL A 46 -29.21 -31.21 1.62
C VAL A 46 -29.81 -30.40 2.75
N GLU A 47 -30.09 -31.02 3.90
CA GLU A 47 -30.69 -30.38 5.08
C GLU A 47 -29.70 -30.39 6.24
N LEU A 48 -29.65 -29.30 7.00
CA LEU A 48 -28.92 -29.23 8.26
C LEU A 48 -29.87 -29.60 9.39
N LEU A 49 -29.49 -30.58 10.21
CA LEU A 49 -30.22 -30.97 11.41
C LEU A 49 -29.78 -30.11 12.60
N ASP A 50 -30.62 -30.04 13.63
CA ASP A 50 -30.38 -29.24 14.84
C ASP A 50 -29.11 -29.65 15.62
N ASP A 51 -28.63 -30.88 15.41
CA ASP A 51 -27.39 -31.40 15.99
C ASP A 51 -26.12 -31.03 15.19
N GLY A 52 -26.27 -30.20 14.15
CA GLY A 52 -25.18 -29.76 13.27
C GLY A 52 -24.80 -30.80 12.21
N SER A 53 -25.51 -31.92 12.10
CA SER A 53 -25.27 -32.92 11.06
C SER A 53 -26.05 -32.60 9.78
N CYS A 54 -25.45 -32.89 8.62
CA CYS A 54 -26.11 -32.69 7.32
C CYS A 54 -26.64 -34.02 6.78
N ILE A 55 -27.88 -34.02 6.28
CA ILE A 55 -28.46 -35.14 5.53
C ILE A 55 -28.62 -34.78 4.06
N CYS A 56 -28.41 -35.74 3.16
CA CYS A 56 -28.57 -35.55 1.72
C CYS A 56 -29.49 -36.60 1.11
N SER A 57 -30.32 -36.21 0.14
CA SER A 57 -31.23 -37.11 -0.57
C SER A 57 -30.55 -38.04 -1.58
N CYS A 58 -29.23 -37.91 -1.78
CA CYS A 58 -28.52 -38.73 -2.78
C CYS A 58 -28.26 -40.17 -2.30
N TRP A 59 -28.26 -41.10 -3.25
CA TRP A 59 -28.06 -42.51 -2.98
C TRP A 59 -26.70 -42.84 -2.32
N ASP A 60 -25.63 -42.10 -2.67
CA ASP A 60 -24.31 -42.29 -2.04
C ASP A 60 -24.38 -42.00 -0.54
N PHE A 61 -25.11 -40.95 -0.11
CA PHE A 61 -25.34 -40.66 1.30
C PHE A 61 -26.10 -41.77 2.00
N SER A 62 -27.18 -42.29 1.40
CA SER A 62 -27.95 -43.41 1.97
C SER A 62 -27.09 -44.64 2.23
N ARG A 63 -26.09 -44.90 1.38
CA ARG A 63 -25.15 -46.02 1.51
C ARG A 63 -24.07 -45.78 2.58
N ILE A 64 -23.55 -44.56 2.70
CA ILE A 64 -22.40 -44.25 3.58
C ILE A 64 -22.79 -43.63 4.93
N ARG A 65 -24.07 -43.33 5.17
CA ARG A 65 -24.54 -42.68 6.42
C ARG A 65 -24.10 -43.40 7.69
N LYS A 66 -23.95 -44.73 7.66
CA LYS A 66 -23.49 -45.54 8.81
C LYS A 66 -21.98 -45.44 9.07
N SER A 67 -21.22 -44.84 8.17
CA SER A 67 -19.75 -44.78 8.22
C SER A 67 -19.21 -43.39 8.55
N SER A 68 -20.06 -42.47 9.03
CA SER A 68 -19.71 -41.07 9.34
C SER A 68 -19.08 -40.27 8.19
N LEU A 69 -19.21 -40.76 6.95
CA LEU A 69 -18.69 -40.10 5.74
C LEU A 69 -19.74 -39.15 5.16
N ARG A 70 -19.26 -38.03 4.61
CA ARG A 70 -20.10 -37.04 3.94
C ARG A 70 -20.06 -37.29 2.44
N CYS A 71 -21.23 -37.27 1.80
CA CYS A 71 -21.31 -37.41 0.35
C CYS A 71 -20.77 -36.15 -0.34
N LYS A 72 -20.47 -36.27 -1.65
CA LYS A 72 -19.95 -35.15 -2.43
C LYS A 72 -20.87 -33.91 -2.43
N HIS A 73 -22.19 -34.08 -2.31
CA HIS A 73 -23.13 -32.94 -2.27
C HIS A 73 -23.08 -32.20 -0.93
N ILE A 74 -22.84 -32.91 0.18
CA ILE A 74 -22.62 -32.29 1.49
C ILE A 74 -21.29 -31.53 1.50
N GLU A 75 -20.24 -32.12 0.93
CA GLU A 75 -18.95 -31.43 0.76
C GLU A 75 -19.08 -30.20 -0.15
N ALA A 76 -19.87 -30.29 -1.24
CA ALA A 76 -20.12 -29.16 -2.11
C ALA A 76 -20.85 -28.03 -1.35
N VAL A 77 -21.87 -28.34 -0.55
CA VAL A 77 -22.57 -27.37 0.31
C VAL A 77 -21.66 -26.77 1.36
N ARG A 78 -20.76 -27.55 1.95
CA ARG A 78 -19.76 -27.06 2.90
C ARG A 78 -18.80 -26.08 2.23
N LEU A 79 -18.21 -26.47 1.10
CA LEU A 79 -17.29 -25.63 0.33
C LEU A 79 -17.98 -24.36 -0.21
N TYR A 80 -19.25 -24.46 -0.59
CA TYR A 80 -20.07 -23.32 -0.98
C TYR A 80 -20.38 -22.43 0.21
N SER A 81 -20.76 -22.99 1.36
CA SER A 81 -21.02 -22.23 2.58
C SER A 81 -19.76 -21.58 3.14
N ASP A 82 -18.59 -22.20 3.03
CA ASP A 82 -17.30 -21.60 3.40
C ASP A 82 -16.94 -20.43 2.47
N LYS A 83 -17.20 -20.56 1.17
CA LYS A 83 -17.05 -19.46 0.20
C LYS A 83 -18.13 -18.37 0.38
N HIS A 84 -19.34 -18.74 0.78
CA HIS A 84 -20.47 -17.82 0.93
C HIS A 84 -20.61 -17.21 2.33
N THR A 85 -20.03 -17.77 3.39
CA THR A 85 -19.85 -17.07 4.67
C THR A 85 -18.78 -15.98 4.54
N VAL A 86 -17.85 -16.13 3.59
CA VAL A 86 -16.96 -15.05 3.11
C VAL A 86 -17.68 -14.06 2.16
N THR A 87 -18.85 -14.41 1.60
CA THR A 87 -19.55 -13.61 0.56
C THR A 87 -20.89 -13.01 1.01
N THR A 88 -21.48 -13.42 2.14
CA THR A 88 -22.82 -12.94 2.60
C THR A 88 -22.77 -11.68 3.46
N GLN A 89 -21.60 -11.05 3.61
CA GLN A 89 -21.51 -9.61 3.94
C GLN A 89 -21.30 -8.71 2.70
N THR A 90 -21.28 -9.28 1.48
CA THR A 90 -20.72 -8.57 0.30
C THR A 90 -21.68 -8.47 -0.88
N ASN A 91 -23.00 -8.52 -0.71
CA ASN A 91 -23.92 -8.19 -1.82
C ASN A 91 -25.22 -7.55 -1.35
N ASN A 92 -25.16 -6.25 -1.10
CA ASN A 92 -26.19 -5.29 -1.50
C ASN A 92 -25.61 -3.86 -1.45
N ASN A 93 -24.81 -3.51 -2.47
CA ASN A 93 -24.94 -2.28 -3.24
C ASN A 93 -23.68 -2.04 -4.09
N LEU A 94 -23.83 -2.36 -5.38
CA LEU A 94 -23.00 -1.82 -6.44
C LEU A 94 -23.41 -0.36 -6.67
N PHE A 95 -22.71 0.56 -6.02
CA PHE A 95 -22.25 1.79 -6.66
C PHE A 95 -20.86 2.12 -6.12
N HIS A 96 -19.96 2.42 -7.05
CA HIS A 96 -18.51 2.56 -6.89
C HIS A 96 -18.04 3.11 -5.53
N LYS A 97 -17.24 2.31 -4.82
CA LYS A 97 -16.21 2.85 -3.94
C LYS A 97 -15.04 1.87 -3.88
N GLU A 98 -13.88 2.35 -4.30
CA GLU A 98 -12.60 1.71 -4.05
C GLU A 98 -12.53 1.28 -2.59
N VAL A 99 -12.09 0.05 -2.34
CA VAL A 99 -11.85 -0.46 -0.99
C VAL A 99 -10.67 0.31 -0.43
N THR A 100 -11.00 1.41 0.22
CA THR A 100 -10.18 1.99 1.27
C THR A 100 -10.06 0.94 2.37
N MET A 101 -8.87 0.36 2.55
CA MET A 101 -8.55 -0.40 3.74
C MET A 101 -8.61 0.57 4.93
N ASN A 102 -9.71 0.54 5.69
CA ASN A 102 -9.74 1.14 7.02
C ASN A 102 -8.85 0.28 7.92
N GLU A 103 -7.72 0.84 8.38
CA GLU A 103 -6.78 0.20 9.30
C GLU A 103 -7.33 0.00 10.73
N ASN A 104 -8.63 0.22 10.99
CA ASN A 104 -9.13 0.37 12.37
C ASN A 104 -9.96 -0.79 12.95
N ASP A 105 -10.16 -1.92 12.26
CA ASP A 105 -10.92 -3.06 12.84
C ASP A 105 -10.18 -4.42 12.79
N ASN A 106 -8.89 -4.43 12.49
CA ASN A 106 -8.15 -5.67 12.36
C ASN A 106 -7.52 -6.08 13.69
N ASN A 107 -8.14 -7.04 14.37
CA ASN A 107 -7.54 -7.79 15.47
C ASN A 107 -6.47 -8.78 14.94
N TYR A 108 -5.57 -8.29 14.08
CA TYR A 108 -4.42 -9.00 13.53
C TYR A 108 -3.37 -7.96 13.12
N GLY A 109 -2.08 -8.24 13.38
CA GLY A 109 -0.97 -7.44 12.86
C GLY A 109 -0.81 -7.67 11.36
N LEU A 110 -0.01 -6.85 10.69
CA LEU A 110 0.26 -7.02 9.25
C LEU A 110 1.77 -6.92 8.99
N VAL A 111 2.28 -7.80 8.13
CA VAL A 111 3.63 -7.68 7.55
C VAL A 111 3.49 -7.36 6.07
N LYS A 112 4.24 -6.36 5.62
CA LYS A 112 4.36 -6.00 4.21
C LYS A 112 5.68 -6.56 3.68
N LEU A 113 5.60 -7.33 2.60
CA LEU A 113 6.74 -7.79 1.81
C LEU A 113 6.51 -7.38 0.35
N TYR A 114 7.57 -7.29 -0.44
CA TYR A 114 7.46 -6.90 -1.84
C TYR A 114 8.10 -7.98 -2.73
N HIS A 115 7.32 -8.50 -3.68
CA HIS A 115 7.82 -9.47 -4.64
C HIS A 115 8.78 -8.81 -5.64
N PRO A 116 9.92 -9.42 -6.00
CA PRO A 116 10.93 -8.80 -6.86
C PRO A 116 10.50 -8.54 -8.32
N VAL A 117 9.28 -8.87 -8.71
CA VAL A 117 8.79 -8.78 -10.10
C VAL A 117 8.07 -7.46 -10.30
N ALA A 118 8.25 -6.86 -11.49
CA ALA A 118 7.52 -5.69 -11.99
C ALA A 118 7.47 -4.49 -11.01
N GLY A 119 8.60 -4.18 -10.36
CA GLY A 119 8.72 -2.97 -9.54
C GLY A 119 8.33 -3.13 -8.07
N GLY A 120 8.17 -4.37 -7.57
CA GLY A 120 7.93 -4.61 -6.14
C GLY A 120 6.44 -4.72 -5.82
N VAL A 121 5.77 -5.79 -6.25
CA VAL A 121 4.36 -6.02 -5.88
C VAL A 121 4.25 -6.15 -4.36
N GLN A 122 3.51 -5.26 -3.71
CA GLN A 122 3.28 -5.33 -2.27
C GLN A 122 2.36 -6.51 -1.94
N CYS A 123 2.87 -7.43 -1.13
CA CYS A 123 2.14 -8.51 -0.49
C CYS A 123 1.96 -8.16 1.00
N THR A 124 0.72 -8.19 1.48
CA THR A 124 0.39 -7.92 2.88
C THR A 124 -0.09 -9.21 3.53
N LEU A 125 0.65 -9.68 4.52
CA LEU A 125 0.44 -10.95 5.21
C LEU A 125 -0.13 -10.68 6.61
N PRO A 126 -1.20 -11.36 7.02
CA PRO A 126 -1.74 -11.22 8.37
C PRO A 126 -0.83 -11.87 9.41
N LEU A 127 -0.64 -11.18 10.53
CA LEU A 127 -0.03 -11.71 11.75
C LEU A 127 -1.10 -11.91 12.82
N PRO A 128 -1.09 -13.01 13.57
CA PRO A 128 -1.99 -13.16 14.70
C PRO A 128 -1.72 -12.08 15.78
N THR A 129 -2.75 -11.46 16.36
CA THR A 129 -2.61 -10.59 17.56
C THR A 129 -2.73 -11.34 18.88
N VAL A 130 -3.00 -12.64 18.84
CA VAL A 130 -3.08 -13.47 20.03
C VAL A 130 -1.67 -13.76 20.57
N ALA A 131 -1.57 -14.01 21.88
CA ALA A 131 -0.31 -14.45 22.48
C ALA A 131 0.17 -15.74 21.80
N LEU A 132 1.27 -15.64 21.06
CA LEU A 132 1.90 -16.77 20.39
C LEU A 132 2.72 -17.59 21.37
N THR A 133 2.68 -18.90 21.23
CA THR A 133 3.71 -19.74 21.84
C THR A 133 5.05 -19.52 21.11
N LYS A 134 6.17 -19.88 21.75
CA LYS A 134 7.50 -19.76 21.15
C LYS A 134 7.58 -20.48 19.80
N ASP A 135 6.99 -21.67 19.69
CA ASP A 135 7.02 -22.47 18.46
C ASP A 135 6.17 -21.86 17.35
N GLN A 136 5.02 -21.25 17.69
CA GLN A 136 4.19 -20.54 16.73
C GLN A 136 4.88 -19.27 16.20
N ALA A 137 5.54 -18.52 17.09
CA ALA A 137 6.34 -17.37 16.68
C ALA A 137 7.51 -17.80 15.77
N GLN A 138 8.19 -18.89 16.10
CA GLN A 138 9.28 -19.42 15.28
C GLN A 138 8.80 -19.83 13.89
N ALA A 139 7.73 -20.64 13.78
CA ALA A 139 7.19 -21.08 12.50
C ALA A 139 6.72 -19.91 11.62
N MET A 140 6.24 -18.83 12.24
CA MET A 140 5.87 -17.60 11.55
C MET A 140 7.10 -16.89 10.97
N PHE A 141 8.18 -16.74 11.75
CA PHE A 141 9.43 -16.18 11.24
C PHE A 141 10.08 -17.07 10.18
N ASP A 142 10.01 -18.39 10.31
CA ASP A 142 10.50 -19.32 9.30
C ASP A 142 9.75 -19.14 7.98
N SER A 143 8.43 -18.95 8.04
CA SER A 143 7.61 -18.67 6.85
C SER A 143 8.00 -17.34 6.18
N LEU A 144 8.29 -16.30 6.98
CA LEU A 144 8.78 -15.02 6.46
C LEU A 144 10.18 -15.17 5.85
N ASN A 145 11.07 -15.93 6.49
CA ASN A 145 12.42 -16.18 5.98
C ASN A 145 12.38 -16.92 4.64
N ILE A 146 11.51 -17.91 4.46
CA ILE A 146 11.33 -18.58 3.16
C ILE A 146 10.93 -17.57 2.08
N LEU A 147 10.02 -16.62 2.38
CA LEU A 147 9.63 -15.59 1.42
C LEU A 147 10.81 -14.67 1.06
N LEU A 148 11.63 -14.29 2.05
CA LEU A 148 12.84 -13.51 1.82
C LEU A 148 13.87 -14.29 0.99
N GLU A 149 14.05 -15.59 1.25
CA GLU A 149 14.96 -16.47 0.50
C GLU A 149 14.56 -16.64 -0.96
N VAL A 150 13.25 -16.70 -1.26
CA VAL A 150 12.76 -16.73 -2.65
C VAL A 150 12.74 -15.34 -3.31
N GLY A 151 13.31 -14.34 -2.65
CA GLY A 151 13.64 -13.04 -3.23
C GLY A 151 12.67 -11.91 -2.89
N PHE A 152 11.69 -12.12 -2.01
CA PHE A 152 10.90 -11.00 -1.49
C PHE A 152 11.79 -10.07 -0.69
N VAL A 153 11.49 -8.78 -0.76
CA VAL A 153 12.21 -7.74 -0.01
C VAL A 153 11.28 -7.06 0.98
N PRO A 154 11.79 -6.65 2.16
CA PRO A 154 10.99 -5.98 3.18
C PRO A 154 10.67 -4.52 2.81
N THR A 155 11.38 -3.96 1.84
CA THR A 155 11.21 -2.60 1.33
C THR A 155 10.86 -2.63 -0.14
N GLN A 156 9.96 -1.75 -0.57
CA GLN A 156 9.68 -1.59 -2.00
C GLN A 156 10.97 -1.17 -2.70
N MET A 157 11.22 -1.68 -3.90
CA MET A 157 12.34 -1.20 -4.71
C MET A 157 12.19 0.31 -4.97
N GLY A 158 13.23 1.08 -4.69
CA GLY A 158 13.24 2.54 -4.82
C GLY A 158 12.82 3.32 -3.55
N LEU A 159 12.51 2.63 -2.45
CA LEU A 159 12.32 3.23 -1.13
C LEU A 159 13.53 2.98 -0.22
N GLU A 160 13.94 4.01 0.51
CA GLU A 160 14.94 3.90 1.57
C GLU A 160 14.34 3.27 2.84
N GLN A 161 15.19 2.87 3.78
CA GLN A 161 14.76 2.26 5.04
C GLN A 161 13.83 3.21 5.82
N GLY A 162 12.63 2.71 6.15
CA GLY A 162 11.62 3.47 6.88
C GLY A 162 10.77 4.41 6.02
N GLU A 163 10.98 4.43 4.71
CA GLU A 163 10.08 5.12 3.78
C GLU A 163 8.85 4.26 3.46
N THR A 164 7.71 4.94 3.31
CA THR A 164 6.42 4.38 2.90
C THR A 164 5.93 5.18 1.70
N LYS A 165 5.41 4.47 0.70
CA LYS A 165 4.83 5.05 -0.51
C LYS A 165 3.32 4.83 -0.52
N GLU A 166 2.55 5.90 -0.65
CA GLU A 166 1.09 5.81 -0.78
C GLU A 166 0.54 6.71 -1.89
N ALA A 167 -0.49 6.23 -2.57
CA ALA A 167 -1.13 6.95 -3.67
C ALA A 167 -1.91 8.16 -3.15
N VAL A 168 -1.61 9.36 -3.62
CA VAL A 168 -2.41 10.53 -3.25
C VAL A 168 -3.73 10.50 -4.03
N THR A 169 -4.83 10.60 -3.30
CA THR A 169 -6.18 10.58 -3.87
C THR A 169 -6.85 11.95 -3.80
N HIS A 170 -6.61 12.71 -2.73
CA HIS A 170 -7.21 14.03 -2.54
C HIS A 170 -6.22 14.96 -1.83
N LEU A 171 -6.44 16.25 -2.03
CA LEU A 171 -5.70 17.35 -1.39
C LEU A 171 -6.67 18.39 -0.82
N ALA A 172 -6.26 19.05 0.25
CA ALA A 172 -6.90 20.26 0.74
C ALA A 172 -5.83 21.28 1.15
N ARG A 173 -6.10 22.58 0.94
CA ARG A 173 -5.19 23.65 1.33
C ARG A 173 -5.70 24.37 2.58
N ARG A 174 -4.81 24.58 3.53
CA ARG A 174 -4.99 25.46 4.69
C ARG A 174 -3.83 26.45 4.75
N SER A 175 -3.89 27.40 5.67
CA SER A 175 -2.78 28.30 5.96
C SER A 175 -2.53 28.38 7.45
N LYS A 176 -1.29 28.64 7.84
CA LYS A 176 -0.92 28.96 9.22
C LYS A 176 -0.31 30.34 9.25
N ALA A 177 -0.88 31.22 10.06
CA ALA A 177 -0.30 32.52 10.34
C ALA A 177 1.02 32.36 11.12
N ASN A 178 2.05 33.07 10.67
CA ASN A 178 3.34 33.16 11.32
C ASN A 178 3.41 34.43 12.19
N THR A 179 4.40 34.48 13.08
CA THR A 179 4.62 35.63 13.99
C THR A 179 5.04 36.91 13.28
N ASP A 180 5.50 36.82 12.03
CA ASP A 180 5.96 37.92 11.19
C ASP A 180 4.86 38.47 10.25
N ASN A 181 3.59 38.15 10.54
CA ASN A 181 2.42 38.46 9.71
C ASN A 181 2.43 37.82 8.30
N THR A 182 3.34 36.89 8.04
CA THR A 182 3.27 36.03 6.85
C THR A 182 2.36 34.84 7.14
N SER A 183 2.01 34.08 6.10
CA SER A 183 1.24 32.86 6.26
C SER A 183 1.87 31.72 5.46
N THR A 184 2.08 30.58 6.09
CA THR A 184 2.62 29.39 5.44
C THR A 184 1.46 28.52 4.93
N PRO A 185 1.39 28.22 3.63
CA PRO A 185 0.43 27.27 3.12
C PRO A 185 0.73 25.86 3.60
N ILE A 186 -0.32 25.15 3.98
CA ILE A 186 -0.30 23.75 4.41
C ILE A 186 -1.15 22.94 3.45
N VAL A 187 -0.58 21.87 2.90
CA VAL A 187 -1.31 20.89 2.10
C VAL A 187 -1.62 19.67 2.95
N ASP A 188 -2.89 19.43 3.21
CA ASP A 188 -3.36 18.18 3.82
C ASP A 188 -3.54 17.13 2.71
N VAL A 189 -2.82 16.01 2.84
CA VAL A 189 -2.72 14.94 1.83
C VAL A 189 -3.53 13.73 2.28
N TYR A 190 -4.37 13.20 1.39
CA TYR A 190 -5.20 12.02 1.65
C TYR A 190 -4.80 10.89 0.70
N CYS A 191 -4.25 9.81 1.22
CA CYS A 191 -3.81 8.69 0.39
C CYS A 191 -4.82 7.52 0.35
N ASN A 192 -5.73 7.48 1.32
CA ASN A 192 -6.91 6.63 1.32
C ASN A 192 -7.83 7.07 2.47
N GLY A 193 -9.14 6.98 2.31
CA GLY A 193 -10.09 7.23 3.41
C GLY A 193 -10.31 8.71 3.76
N ASN A 194 -10.89 8.91 4.94
CA ASN A 194 -11.50 10.19 5.30
C ASN A 194 -10.55 11.17 6.00
N PHE A 195 -9.49 10.67 6.62
CA PHE A 195 -8.56 11.46 7.41
C PHE A 195 -7.28 11.73 6.62
N LYS A 196 -6.65 12.87 6.90
CA LYS A 196 -5.37 13.19 6.28
C LYS A 196 -4.29 12.22 6.76
N VAL A 197 -3.41 11.86 5.83
CA VAL A 197 -2.24 11.02 6.08
C VAL A 197 -1.02 11.90 6.42
N LEU A 198 -0.90 13.05 5.76
CA LEU A 198 0.19 14.01 5.91
C LEU A 198 -0.33 15.45 5.95
N GLY A 199 0.33 16.33 6.70
CA GLY A 199 0.18 17.78 6.58
C GLY A 199 1.53 18.38 6.20
N VAL A 200 1.65 18.86 4.97
CA VAL A 200 2.90 19.33 4.39
C VAL A 200 2.92 20.85 4.44
N TYR A 201 3.88 21.42 5.18
CA TYR A 201 4.13 22.85 5.20
C TYR A 201 5.01 23.21 4.01
N LEU A 202 4.53 24.09 3.13
CA LEU A 202 5.31 24.58 2.00
C LEU A 202 5.92 25.92 2.43
N ASN A 203 7.10 25.85 3.06
CA ASN A 203 7.69 26.98 3.78
C ASN A 203 8.46 27.93 2.87
N ASN A 204 8.86 27.46 1.69
CA ASN A 204 9.64 28.20 0.72
C ASN A 204 9.08 28.01 -0.69
N THR A 205 9.58 28.80 -1.63
CA THR A 205 9.15 28.77 -3.03
C THR A 205 9.46 27.43 -3.71
N ASP A 206 10.58 26.80 -3.35
CA ASP A 206 10.98 25.52 -3.94
C ASP A 206 9.99 24.40 -3.59
N ASP A 207 9.46 24.39 -2.37
CA ASP A 207 8.42 23.45 -1.93
C ASP A 207 7.14 23.62 -2.78
N ILE A 208 6.76 24.87 -3.06
CA ILE A 208 5.58 25.19 -3.89
C ILE A 208 5.82 24.75 -5.34
N VAL A 209 7.00 25.02 -5.89
CA VAL A 209 7.38 24.61 -7.25
C VAL A 209 7.40 23.09 -7.38
N ALA A 210 8.00 22.39 -6.42
CA ALA A 210 8.06 20.93 -6.39
C ALA A 210 6.65 20.32 -6.30
N PHE A 211 5.78 20.90 -5.47
CA PHE A 211 4.37 20.50 -5.40
C PHE A 211 3.65 20.72 -6.74
N ASN A 212 3.74 21.93 -7.31
CA ASN A 212 3.06 22.25 -8.57
C ASN A 212 3.54 21.36 -9.72
N ALA A 213 4.85 21.10 -9.79
CA ALA A 213 5.44 20.22 -10.78
C ALA A 213 4.98 18.76 -10.63
N ALA A 214 4.87 18.27 -9.39
CA ALA A 214 4.45 16.89 -9.13
C ALA A 214 2.98 16.65 -9.53
N PHE A 215 2.08 17.57 -9.18
CA PHE A 215 0.64 17.40 -9.43
C PHE A 215 0.16 18.00 -10.74
N GLY A 216 0.95 18.85 -11.40
CA GLY A 216 0.51 19.61 -12.57
C GLY A 216 -0.61 20.61 -12.24
N LEU A 217 -0.67 21.07 -10.99
CA LEU A 217 -1.67 22.00 -10.45
C LEU A 217 -0.99 23.25 -9.91
N ASP A 218 -1.66 24.39 -9.97
CA ASP A 218 -1.27 25.59 -9.23
C ASP A 218 -1.93 25.56 -7.85
N LEU A 219 -1.11 25.47 -6.79
CA LEU A 219 -1.57 25.44 -5.40
C LEU A 219 -2.57 26.54 -5.05
N PHE A 220 -2.39 27.77 -5.54
CA PHE A 220 -3.17 28.92 -5.12
C PHE A 220 -4.47 29.08 -5.93
N LYS A 221 -4.41 28.69 -7.21
CA LYS A 221 -5.52 28.80 -8.14
C LYS A 221 -6.44 27.58 -8.13
N ASP A 222 -5.86 26.38 -8.13
CA ASP A 222 -6.61 25.14 -8.36
C ASP A 222 -7.06 24.49 -7.05
N ILE A 223 -6.46 24.86 -5.91
CA ILE A 223 -6.82 24.32 -4.59
C ILE A 223 -7.36 25.43 -3.68
N PRO A 224 -8.67 25.51 -3.44
CA PRO A 224 -9.26 26.56 -2.61
C PRO A 224 -8.73 26.54 -1.16
N LEU A 225 -8.50 27.72 -0.58
CA LEU A 225 -8.08 27.85 0.81
C LEU A 225 -9.25 27.55 1.74
N TYR A 226 -9.07 26.58 2.64
CA TYR A 226 -9.98 26.33 3.75
C TYR A 226 -9.54 27.12 4.98
N ASP A 227 -10.38 28.04 5.44
CA ASP A 227 -10.11 28.95 6.56
C ASP A 227 -10.28 28.30 7.95
N GLY A 228 -10.29 26.96 8.03
CA GLY A 228 -10.41 26.24 9.29
C GLY A 228 -9.06 25.89 9.92
N ASP A 229 -9.01 25.95 11.25
CA ASP A 229 -7.80 25.63 12.03
C ASP A 229 -7.45 24.14 12.01
N THR A 230 -8.44 23.28 11.81
CA THR A 230 -8.30 21.83 11.79
C THR A 230 -8.35 21.27 10.37
N SER A 231 -7.80 20.08 10.18
CA SER A 231 -7.88 19.40 8.90
C SER A 231 -9.29 18.89 8.61
N ILE A 232 -9.61 18.82 7.33
CA ILE A 232 -10.91 18.37 6.85
C ILE A 232 -11.02 16.85 7.03
N GLU A 233 -12.02 16.40 7.79
CA GLU A 233 -12.47 15.01 7.76
C GLU A 233 -13.41 14.83 6.56
N ARG A 234 -12.96 14.14 5.52
CA ARG A 234 -13.74 13.91 4.30
C ARG A 234 -14.96 13.02 4.60
N GLY A 235 -16.05 13.22 3.86
CA GLY A 235 -17.33 12.55 4.04
C GLY A 235 -18.22 13.13 5.13
N LYS A 236 -17.69 13.98 6.04
CA LYS A 236 -18.48 14.56 7.13
C LYS A 236 -19.39 15.70 6.70
N ASN A 237 -18.98 16.49 5.71
CA ASN A 237 -19.78 17.57 5.16
C ASN A 237 -19.54 17.65 3.64
N ALA A 238 -20.51 17.20 2.87
CA ALA A 238 -20.39 17.10 1.41
C ALA A 238 -20.18 18.46 0.73
N ASP A 239 -20.82 19.53 1.21
CA ASP A 239 -20.70 20.87 0.61
C ASP A 239 -19.31 21.46 0.84
N ARG A 240 -18.77 21.29 2.06
CA ARG A 240 -17.40 21.68 2.40
C ARG A 240 -16.40 20.89 1.57
N ASP A 241 -16.58 19.58 1.49
CA ASP A 241 -15.64 18.71 0.77
C ASP A 241 -15.64 19.03 -0.73
N LYS A 242 -16.82 19.23 -1.33
CA LYS A 242 -16.96 19.67 -2.73
C LYS A 242 -16.25 21.00 -3.01
N LYS A 243 -16.17 21.88 -2.01
CA LYS A 243 -15.57 23.21 -2.15
C LYS A 243 -14.06 23.22 -1.93
N TYR A 244 -13.54 22.45 -0.97
CA TYR A 244 -12.17 22.60 -0.48
C TYR A 244 -11.28 21.36 -0.69
N VAL A 245 -11.87 20.20 -1.01
CA VAL A 245 -11.14 18.96 -1.20
C VAL A 245 -11.07 18.66 -2.69
N VAL A 246 -9.86 18.66 -3.24
CA VAL A 246 -9.60 18.46 -4.67
C VAL A 246 -9.19 17.01 -4.89
N PRO A 247 -9.90 16.24 -5.72
CA PRO A 247 -9.48 14.91 -6.13
C PRO A 247 -8.26 15.00 -7.05
N VAL A 248 -7.27 14.16 -6.80
CA VAL A 248 -6.04 14.07 -7.60
C VAL A 248 -5.67 12.62 -7.84
N SER A 249 -4.87 12.36 -8.86
CA SER A 249 -4.34 11.03 -9.15
C SER A 249 -2.99 11.16 -9.85
N GLY A 250 -2.26 10.04 -9.96
CA GLY A 250 -0.98 10.04 -10.70
C GLY A 250 0.23 10.50 -9.90
N VAL A 251 0.10 10.72 -8.59
CA VAL A 251 1.23 11.06 -7.71
C VAL A 251 1.19 10.18 -6.47
N ASP A 252 2.33 9.61 -6.13
CA ASP A 252 2.57 8.91 -4.87
C ASP A 252 3.32 9.84 -3.90
N ALA A 253 2.90 9.86 -2.63
CA ALA A 253 3.62 10.52 -1.55
C ALA A 253 4.55 9.52 -0.88
N ILE A 254 5.85 9.84 -0.84
CA ILE A 254 6.84 9.07 -0.08
C ILE A 254 7.09 9.79 1.23
N TYR A 255 6.89 9.10 2.34
CA TYR A 255 7.06 9.66 3.68
C TYR A 255 7.67 8.65 4.65
N LYS A 256 8.20 9.14 5.77
CA LYS A 256 8.74 8.33 6.87
C LYS A 256 8.19 8.75 8.22
N LEU A 257 8.38 7.92 9.25
CA LEU A 257 8.08 8.31 10.63
C LEU A 257 9.03 9.44 11.04
N ASN A 258 8.48 10.45 11.72
CA ASN A 258 9.27 11.56 12.22
C ASN A 258 10.09 11.11 13.44
N PRO A 259 11.44 11.15 13.41
CA PRO A 259 12.26 10.76 14.56
C PRO A 259 12.05 11.63 15.80
N LYS A 260 11.50 12.84 15.63
CA LYS A 260 11.19 13.77 16.73
C LYS A 260 9.81 13.55 17.34
N TRP A 261 9.00 12.63 16.78
CA TRP A 261 7.67 12.36 17.29
C TRP A 261 7.75 11.44 18.51
N GLU A 262 7.27 11.94 19.65
CA GLU A 262 7.39 11.27 20.96
C GLU A 262 6.15 10.44 21.36
N GLY A 263 5.12 10.39 20.52
CA GLY A 263 3.88 9.64 20.78
C GLY A 263 2.61 10.45 20.50
N ASP A 264 1.45 9.87 20.79
CA ASP A 264 0.15 10.48 20.44
C ASP A 264 -0.13 11.80 21.20
N ASP A 265 0.59 12.07 22.29
CA ASP A 265 0.54 13.33 23.03
C ASP A 265 1.42 14.44 22.42
N ASP A 266 2.30 14.10 21.46
CA ASP A 266 3.15 15.08 20.78
C ASP A 266 2.36 15.89 19.76
N LYS A 267 1.96 17.09 20.17
CA LYS A 267 1.27 18.09 19.34
C LYS A 267 2.22 18.99 18.55
N LYS A 268 3.53 18.91 18.80
CA LYS A 268 4.54 19.80 18.20
C LYS A 268 5.08 19.20 16.91
N HIS A 269 5.30 17.89 16.88
CA HIS A 269 5.86 17.20 15.73
C HIS A 269 4.80 16.33 15.06
N SER A 270 4.69 16.44 13.73
CA SER A 270 3.83 15.54 12.97
C SER A 270 4.39 14.11 13.03
N LYS A 271 3.52 13.11 13.20
CA LYS A 271 3.90 11.68 13.22
C LYS A 271 4.69 11.26 11.97
N ARG A 272 4.35 11.83 10.82
CA ARG A 272 4.93 11.50 9.51
C ARG A 272 5.57 12.74 8.88
N MET A 273 6.65 12.52 8.15
CA MET A 273 7.38 13.54 7.38
C MET A 273 7.42 13.14 5.92
N LEU A 274 6.98 14.05 5.03
CA LEU A 274 7.15 13.89 3.60
C LEU A 274 8.65 13.88 3.27
N VAL A 275 9.06 12.94 2.43
CA VAL A 275 10.41 12.90 1.85
C VAL A 275 10.38 13.49 0.44
N ARG A 276 9.49 13.00 -0.43
CA ARG A 276 9.37 13.46 -1.81
C ARG A 276 8.02 13.11 -2.43
N TRP A 277 7.66 13.82 -3.49
CA TRP A 277 6.59 13.45 -4.41
C TRP A 277 7.16 12.57 -5.52
N GLU A 278 6.46 11.51 -5.89
CA GLU A 278 6.84 10.64 -6.99
C GLU A 278 5.71 10.55 -8.01
N PRO A 279 5.91 11.01 -9.26
CA PRO A 279 4.95 10.79 -10.32
C PRO A 279 4.72 9.30 -10.55
N ARG A 280 3.47 8.88 -10.48
CA ARG A 280 3.08 7.51 -10.79
C ARG A 280 3.01 7.37 -12.31
N ALA A 281 3.81 6.47 -12.87
CA ALA A 281 3.67 6.08 -14.26
C ALA A 281 2.22 5.64 -14.52
N PRO A 282 1.58 6.06 -15.62
CA PRO A 282 0.22 5.66 -15.92
C PRO A 282 0.16 4.13 -15.89
N LYS A 283 -0.76 3.56 -15.08
CA LYS A 283 -1.04 2.13 -15.13
C LYS A 283 -1.37 1.82 -16.59
N SER A 284 -0.52 1.05 -17.26
CA SER A 284 -0.83 0.54 -18.59
C SER A 284 -2.12 -0.24 -18.47
N SER A 285 -3.21 0.35 -18.98
CA SER A 285 -4.41 -0.40 -19.30
C SER A 285 -3.99 -1.51 -20.28
N PRO A 286 -4.55 -2.73 -20.20
CA PRO A 286 -4.22 -3.78 -21.18
C PRO A 286 -4.47 -3.22 -22.59
N ALA A 287 -3.42 -3.28 -23.40
CA ALA A 287 -3.38 -2.66 -24.72
C ALA A 287 -4.57 -3.10 -25.59
N PRO A 288 -5.26 -2.17 -26.27
CA PRO A 288 -6.08 -2.53 -27.41
C PRO A 288 -5.19 -3.09 -28.51
N VAL A 289 -5.66 -4.15 -29.16
CA VAL A 289 -5.05 -4.83 -30.31
C VAL A 289 -4.70 -3.81 -31.41
N PRO A 290 -3.53 -3.93 -32.08
CA PRO A 290 -3.03 -2.90 -32.99
C PRO A 290 -3.86 -2.84 -34.28
N ILE A 291 -4.22 -1.63 -34.68
CA ILE A 291 -4.65 -1.30 -36.05
C ILE A 291 -3.69 -0.24 -36.58
N ASN A 292 -3.15 -0.51 -37.77
CA ASN A 292 -2.12 0.24 -38.48
C ASN A 292 -2.44 1.72 -38.75
N ASP A 293 -1.35 2.49 -38.78
CA ASP A 293 -1.03 3.66 -39.61
C ASP A 293 -2.08 4.76 -39.76
N THR A 294 -1.88 5.90 -39.08
CA THR A 294 -1.95 7.25 -39.69
C THR A 294 -1.26 8.29 -38.77
N GLU A 295 -0.17 8.85 -39.28
CA GLU A 295 0.30 10.24 -39.18
C GLU A 295 0.31 10.99 -37.83
N VAL A 296 1.53 11.35 -37.42
CA VAL A 296 1.90 12.22 -36.29
C VAL A 296 1.59 13.69 -36.60
N PRO A 297 0.94 14.43 -35.67
CA PRO A 297 1.18 15.86 -35.54
C PRO A 297 1.94 16.17 -34.24
N SER A 298 3.03 16.90 -34.41
CA SER A 298 3.91 17.44 -33.38
C SER A 298 3.16 18.27 -32.32
N ALA A 299 3.59 18.11 -31.06
CA ALA A 299 3.08 18.83 -29.90
C ALA A 299 3.22 20.36 -30.03
N PRO A 300 2.25 21.16 -29.54
CA PRO A 300 2.40 22.60 -29.41
C PRO A 300 3.34 22.98 -28.25
N PRO A 301 4.06 24.12 -28.34
CA PRO A 301 5.06 24.51 -27.35
C PRO A 301 4.42 24.91 -26.00
N LEU A 302 5.14 24.56 -24.93
CA LEU A 302 4.90 25.01 -23.55
C LEU A 302 4.79 26.54 -23.51
N LYS A 303 3.66 27.04 -23.01
CA LYS A 303 3.48 28.47 -22.74
C LYS A 303 4.32 28.85 -21.53
N HIS A 304 5.30 29.72 -21.74
CA HIS A 304 6.00 30.45 -20.68
C HIS A 304 4.95 31.15 -19.79
N ILE A 305 4.95 30.81 -18.51
CA ILE A 305 4.27 31.60 -17.48
C ILE A 305 5.27 32.68 -17.08
N ASP A 306 4.90 33.94 -17.28
CA ASP A 306 5.73 35.10 -16.91
C ASP A 306 5.85 35.19 -15.39
N THR A 307 6.98 34.70 -14.88
CA THR A 307 7.36 34.60 -13.47
C THR A 307 7.39 35.95 -12.76
N GLU A 308 7.58 37.07 -13.49
CA GLU A 308 7.80 38.39 -12.90
C GLU A 308 6.52 39.12 -12.46
N GLN A 309 5.37 38.81 -13.08
CA GLN A 309 4.10 39.48 -12.74
C GLN A 309 3.51 38.92 -11.45
N THR A 310 3.67 37.61 -11.20
CA THR A 310 3.22 36.92 -9.98
C THR A 310 4.03 37.34 -8.74
N LEU A 311 5.26 37.84 -8.93
CA LEU A 311 6.15 38.32 -7.87
C LEU A 311 5.73 39.68 -7.28
N LYS A 312 5.07 40.54 -8.05
CA LYS A 312 4.67 41.90 -7.59
C LYS A 312 3.32 41.92 -6.87
N ASP A 313 2.41 41.03 -7.22
CA ASP A 313 1.06 40.99 -6.62
C ASP A 313 1.02 40.32 -5.23
N LEU A 314 2.12 39.68 -4.79
CA LEU A 314 2.20 38.95 -3.52
C LEU A 314 2.90 39.71 -2.37
N GLY A 315 3.30 40.97 -2.58
CA GLY A 315 3.82 41.82 -1.49
C GLY A 315 5.13 41.35 -0.84
N PHE A 316 5.89 40.45 -1.49
CA PHE A 316 7.22 40.08 -1.04
C PHE A 316 8.21 41.23 -1.33
N PRO A 317 8.95 41.73 -0.33
CA PRO A 317 10.01 42.69 -0.59
C PRO A 317 11.13 42.01 -1.40
N PRO A 318 11.82 42.73 -2.31
CA PRO A 318 13.05 42.23 -2.91
C PRO A 318 14.06 41.93 -1.79
N GLU A 319 14.56 40.71 -1.77
CA GLU A 319 15.46 40.22 -0.74
C GLU A 319 16.74 41.10 -0.71
N ALA A 320 16.95 41.80 0.40
CA ALA A 320 18.21 42.48 0.63
C ALA A 320 19.33 41.43 0.74
N PRO A 321 20.49 41.62 0.09
CA PRO A 321 21.59 40.67 0.16
C PRO A 321 22.08 40.60 1.61
N LYS A 322 21.77 39.50 2.29
CA LYS A 322 22.30 39.22 3.63
C LYS A 322 23.65 38.50 3.54
N PRO A 323 24.51 38.67 4.56
CA PRO A 323 25.92 38.29 4.49
C PRO A 323 26.07 36.77 4.44
N VAL A 324 26.99 36.30 3.60
CA VAL A 324 27.41 34.90 3.49
C VAL A 324 27.89 34.41 4.87
N VAL A 325 27.05 33.63 5.54
CA VAL A 325 27.45 32.74 6.63
C VAL A 325 27.85 31.42 5.97
N PRO A 326 28.99 30.79 6.33
CA PRO A 326 29.48 29.60 5.64
C PRO A 326 28.47 28.45 5.77
N GLN A 327 28.00 27.94 4.62
CA GLN A 327 27.28 26.67 4.55
C GLN A 327 28.17 25.53 5.09
N PRO A 328 27.65 24.58 5.88
CA PRO A 328 28.31 23.29 6.05
C PRO A 328 28.38 22.59 4.67
N PRO A 329 29.49 21.93 4.34
CA PRO A 329 29.73 21.42 2.99
C PRO A 329 28.67 20.39 2.59
N ALA A 330 28.25 20.48 1.33
CA ALA A 330 27.41 19.51 0.64
C ALA A 330 27.93 18.09 0.88
N THR A 331 27.00 17.15 1.10
CA THR A 331 27.30 15.72 1.25
C THR A 331 27.92 15.19 -0.05
N THR A 332 29.24 15.27 -0.17
CA THR A 332 30.00 14.69 -1.26
C THR A 332 29.81 13.17 -1.17
N VAL A 333 29.22 12.56 -2.21
CA VAL A 333 29.12 11.11 -2.34
C VAL A 333 30.54 10.53 -2.24
N ARG A 334 30.80 9.76 -1.18
CA ARG A 334 32.11 9.10 -0.98
C ARG A 334 32.21 7.95 -1.97
N LEU A 335 33.30 7.91 -2.73
CA LEU A 335 33.56 6.86 -3.73
C LEU A 335 34.82 6.09 -3.35
N TYR A 336 34.78 4.77 -3.52
CA TYR A 336 35.97 3.91 -3.50
C TYR A 336 36.80 4.12 -4.77
N ALA A 337 38.04 3.60 -4.77
CA ALA A 337 38.91 3.72 -5.95
C ALA A 337 38.37 2.97 -7.18
N ASP A 338 37.55 1.94 -6.98
CA ASP A 338 36.83 1.20 -8.03
C ASP A 338 35.59 1.92 -8.57
N GLY A 339 35.28 3.12 -8.04
CA GLY A 339 34.13 3.93 -8.44
C GLY A 339 32.82 3.53 -7.78
N THR A 340 32.79 2.52 -6.90
CA THR A 340 31.60 2.19 -6.12
C THR A 340 31.35 3.25 -5.05
N ALA A 341 30.08 3.59 -4.82
CA ALA A 341 29.70 4.51 -3.76
C ALA A 341 29.76 3.80 -2.39
N VAL A 342 30.32 4.49 -1.40
CA VAL A 342 30.24 4.08 0.00
C VAL A 342 28.77 4.08 0.39
N SER A 343 28.32 2.98 0.99
CA SER A 343 26.91 2.84 1.38
C SER A 343 26.53 3.95 2.39
N SER A 344 25.23 4.27 2.45
CA SER A 344 24.70 5.23 3.42
C SER A 344 24.76 4.72 4.88
N ASN A 345 25.41 3.58 5.13
CA ASN A 345 25.70 3.08 6.45
C ASN A 345 26.72 3.99 7.16
N GLU A 346 26.33 4.54 8.31
CA GLU A 346 27.15 5.43 9.13
C GLU A 346 28.44 4.76 9.60
N ALA A 347 28.40 3.44 9.87
CA ALA A 347 29.57 2.67 10.27
C ALA A 347 30.60 2.54 9.13
N GLU A 348 30.13 2.36 7.90
CA GLU A 348 30.97 2.26 6.70
C GLU A 348 31.58 3.61 6.32
N SER A 349 30.77 4.67 6.36
CA SER A 349 31.24 6.05 6.14
C SER A 349 32.29 6.47 7.17
N ARG A 350 32.09 6.13 8.45
CA ARG A 350 33.06 6.42 9.51
C ARG A 350 34.36 5.62 9.36
N ALA A 351 34.26 4.35 8.95
CA ALA A 351 35.43 3.52 8.67
C ALA A 351 36.21 4.04 7.45
N PHE A 352 35.50 4.46 6.41
CA PHE A 352 36.08 5.06 5.22
C PHE A 352 36.86 6.34 5.55
N ASP A 353 36.24 7.26 6.30
CA ASP A 353 36.87 8.53 6.69
C ASP A 353 38.11 8.28 7.57
N ALA A 354 38.05 7.30 8.49
CA ALA A 354 39.19 6.91 9.31
C ALA A 354 40.33 6.31 8.47
N TYR A 355 40.02 5.51 7.44
CA TYR A 355 41.01 4.94 6.53
C TYR A 355 41.70 6.01 5.70
N VAL A 356 40.92 6.95 5.12
CA VAL A 356 41.45 8.05 4.32
C VAL A 356 42.35 8.96 5.16
N LEU A 357 41.95 9.26 6.40
CA LEU A 357 42.75 10.06 7.34
C LEU A 357 44.08 9.37 7.68
N LYS A 358 44.06 8.05 7.92
CA LYS A 358 45.23 7.26 8.33
C LYS A 358 46.21 7.02 7.17
N ASN A 359 45.69 6.66 5.99
CA ASN A 359 46.50 6.17 4.87
C ASN A 359 46.71 7.22 3.76
N LYS A 360 46.04 8.38 3.86
CA LYS A 360 46.03 9.46 2.84
C LYS A 360 45.67 8.97 1.42
N LYS A 361 44.93 7.87 1.34
CA LYS A 361 44.47 7.23 0.09
C LYS A 361 43.05 6.69 0.29
N VAL A 362 42.27 6.67 -0.78
CA VAL A 362 40.95 6.03 -0.78
C VAL A 362 41.11 4.49 -0.80
N PRO A 363 40.29 3.73 -0.06
CA PRO A 363 40.29 2.28 -0.13
C PRO A 363 39.96 1.80 -1.55
N ALA A 364 40.56 0.68 -1.96
CA ALA A 364 40.35 0.12 -3.30
C ALA A 364 38.89 -0.30 -3.55
N SER A 365 38.23 -0.85 -2.53
CA SER A 365 36.85 -1.32 -2.53
C SER A 365 36.33 -1.47 -1.09
N LEU A 366 35.05 -1.79 -0.92
CA LEU A 366 34.45 -2.14 0.38
C LEU A 366 35.21 -3.29 1.07
N GLN A 367 35.62 -4.31 0.31
CA GLN A 367 36.38 -5.43 0.87
C GLN A 367 37.76 -4.98 1.35
N GLY A 368 38.44 -4.12 0.59
CA GLY A 368 39.73 -3.54 1.02
C GLY A 368 39.62 -2.66 2.26
N LEU A 369 38.48 -1.99 2.47
CA LEU A 369 38.19 -1.28 3.71
C LEU A 369 38.00 -2.25 4.89
N ARG A 370 37.25 -3.34 4.71
CA ARG A 370 37.02 -4.36 5.75
C ARG A 370 38.31 -5.06 6.17
N ASP A 371 39.13 -5.46 5.21
CA ASP A 371 40.41 -6.13 5.47
C ASP A 371 41.37 -5.23 6.28
N SER A 372 41.28 -3.91 6.09
CA SER A 372 42.09 -2.93 6.83
C SER A 372 41.60 -2.59 8.24
N VAL A 373 40.33 -2.87 8.53
CA VAL A 373 39.72 -2.69 9.87
C VAL A 373 39.90 -3.96 10.70
N ALA A 374 40.01 -5.12 10.04
CA ALA A 374 40.28 -6.41 10.67
C ALA A 374 41.78 -6.66 10.98
N ALA A 375 42.68 -5.82 10.43
CA ALA A 375 44.13 -5.84 10.66
C ALA A 375 44.55 -4.73 11.64
#